data_AF-A0A0Q1CM20-F1
#
_entry.id   AF-A0A0Q1CM20-F1
#
_cell.length_a   1.000
_cell.length_b   1.000
_cell.length_c   1.000
_cell.angle_alpha   90.00
_cell.angle_beta   90.00
_cell.angle_gamma   90.00
#
_symmetry.space_group_name_H-M   'P 1'
#
loop_
_entity.id
_entity.type
_entity.pdbx_description
1 polymer ?
#
loop_
_entity_poly.entity_id
_entity_poly.type
_entity_poly.pdbx_seq_one_letter_code
_entity_poly.pdbx_strand_id
1 'polypeptide(L)' 'MIKILGLIMTVGGAIALILGTLSAFGSLALGAGQWPSIILGVIFFFAGISLIKYRKDTDQV' A
#
# COMPACT_ATOMS: atom_id res chain seq x y z
N MET A 1 3.26 -7.57 -16.67
CA MET A 1 3.13 -8.38 -15.43
C MET A 1 3.54 -7.59 -14.19
N ILE A 2 4.77 -7.04 -14.11
CA ILE A 2 5.22 -6.26 -12.93
C ILE A 2 4.40 -4.96 -12.68
N LYS A 3 3.84 -4.34 -13.73
CA LYS A 3 2.93 -3.17 -13.61
C LYS A 3 1.64 -3.50 -12.84
N ILE A 4 1.09 -4.70 -13.04
CA ILE A 4 -0.12 -5.16 -12.36
C ILE A 4 0.20 -5.46 -10.90
N LEU A 5 1.38 -6.01 -10.59
CA LEU A 5 1.81 -6.22 -9.22
C LEU A 5 1.99 -4.89 -8.47
N GLY A 6 2.67 -3.91 -9.06
CA GLY A 6 2.81 -2.57 -8.47
C GLY A 6 1.45 -1.88 -8.26
N LEU A 7 0.51 -2.06 -9.20
CA LEU A 7 -0.85 -1.53 -9.08
C LEU A 7 -1.62 -2.19 -7.93
N ILE A 8 -1.58 -3.53 -7.82
CA ILE A 8 -2.24 -4.26 -6.73
C ILE A 8 -1.63 -3.87 -5.38
N MET A 9 -0.30 -3.76 -5.27
CA MET A 9 0.36 -3.32 -4.04
C MET A 9 -0.03 -1.88 -3.65
N THR A 10 -0.15 -0.99 -4.63
CA THR A 10 -0.57 0.40 -4.39
C THR A 10 -2.03 0.46 -3.94
N VAL A 11 -2.94 -0.22 -4.65
CA VAL A 11 -4.37 -0.22 -4.31
C VAL A 11 -4.61 -0.92 -2.97
N GLY A 12 -4.01 -2.09 -2.75
CA GLY A 12 -4.11 -2.82 -1.48
C GLY A 12 -3.50 -2.04 -0.31
N GLY A 13 -2.34 -1.41 -0.53
CA GLY A 13 -1.70 -0.52 0.45
C GLY A 13 -2.58 0.67 0.81
N ALA A 14 -3.19 1.32 -0.18
CA ALA A 14 -4.12 2.44 0.03
C ALA A 14 -5.34 2.03 0.85
N ILE A 15 -5.95 0.88 0.55
CA ILE A 15 -7.11 0.37 1.29
C ILE A 15 -6.73 0.09 2.75
N ALA A 16 -5.58 -0.58 2.98
CA ALA A 16 -5.09 -0.85 4.33
C ALA A 16 -4.81 0.45 5.11
N LEU A 17 -4.29 1.47 4.44
CA LEU A 17 -4.02 2.79 5.03
C LEU A 17 -5.31 3.51 5.42
N ILE A 18 -6.34 3.48 4.56
CA ILE A 18 -7.64 4.08 4.84
C ILE A 18 -8.30 3.37 6.01
N LEU A 19 -8.37 2.03 5.99
CA LEU A 19 -8.98 1.25 7.06
C LEU A 19 -8.24 1.42 8.39
N GLY A 20 -6.91 1.40 8.38
CA GLY A 20 -6.08 1.63 9.56
C GLY A 20 -6.27 3.05 10.12
N THR A 21 -6.32 4.06 9.25
CA THR A 21 -6.51 5.46 9.66
C THR A 21 -7.91 5.69 10.24
N LEU A 22 -8.95 5.18 9.58
CA LEU A 22 -10.32 5.24 10.11
C LEU A 22 -10.43 4.55 11.48
N SER A 23 -9.71 3.44 11.65
CA SER A 23 -9.66 2.77 12.94
C SER A 23 -8.93 3.58 14.01
N ALA A 24 -7.82 4.25 13.67
CA ALA A 24 -7.08 5.11 14.59
C ALA A 24 -7.89 6.30 15.12
N PHE A 25 -8.84 6.80 14.34
CA PHE A 25 -9.78 7.85 14.77
C PHE A 25 -11.03 7.30 15.48
N GLY A 26 -11.10 5.99 15.76
CA GLY A 26 -12.22 5.37 16.45
C GLY A 26 -13.46 5.17 15.59
N SER A 27 -13.38 5.39 14.27
CA SER A 27 -14.50 5.17 13.34
C SER A 27 -14.68 3.69 12.97
N LEU A 28 -13.68 2.84 13.28
CA LEU A 28 -13.67 1.41 12.96
C LEU A 28 -12.90 0.63 14.03
N ALA A 29 -13.44 -0.51 14.47
CA ALA A 29 -12.79 -1.34 15.47
C ALA A 29 -11.95 -2.45 14.81
N LEU A 30 -10.68 -2.17 14.49
CA LEU A 30 -9.71 -3.18 14.03
C LEU A 30 -8.93 -3.84 15.19
N GLY A 31 -9.14 -3.40 16.43
CA GLY A 31 -8.47 -3.93 17.61
C GLY A 31 -6.94 -3.87 17.49
N ALA A 32 -6.27 -4.99 17.75
CA ALA A 32 -4.82 -5.10 17.61
C ALA A 32 -4.30 -4.90 16.17
N GLY A 33 -5.19 -4.98 15.16
CA GLY A 33 -4.86 -4.82 13.75
C GLY A 33 -4.71 -3.36 13.29
N GLN A 34 -5.07 -2.37 14.11
CA GLN A 34 -5.01 -0.95 13.74
C GLN A 34 -3.62 -0.48 13.30
N TRP A 35 -2.62 -0.63 14.18
CA TRP A 35 -1.25 -0.16 13.90
C TRP A 35 -0.55 -0.94 12.78
N PRO A 36 -0.64 -2.29 12.73
CA PRO A 36 -0.10 -3.04 11.60
C PRO A 36 -0.71 -2.61 10.26
N SER A 37 -2.01 -2.32 10.21
CA SER A 37 -2.69 -1.91 8.96
C SER A 37 -2.16 -0.57 8.45
N ILE A 38 -1.91 0.39 9.35
CA ILE A 38 -1.33 1.69 8.98
C ILE A 38 0.12 1.51 8.49
N ILE A 39 0.95 0.82 9.26
CA ILE A 39 2.38 0.66 8.95
C ILE A 39 2.57 -0.11 7.65
N LEU A 40 1.90 -1.25 7.51
CA LEU A 40 1.96 -2.05 6.27
C LEU A 40 1.31 -1.31 5.10
N GLY A 41 0.21 -0.60 5.33
CA GLY A 41 -0.43 0.23 4.31
C GLY A 41 0.53 1.27 3.74
N VAL A 42 1.24 2.00 4.60
CA VAL A 42 2.25 3.00 4.19
C VAL A 42 3.38 2.33 3.40
N ILE A 43 3.95 1.25 3.91
CA ILE A 43 5.07 0.55 3.25
C ILE A 43 4.64 0.03 1.88
N PHE A 44 3.51 -0.67 1.78
CA PHE A 44 3.03 -1.24 0.52
C PHE A 44 2.60 -0.17 -0.48
N PHE A 45 2.03 0.94 -0.01
CA PHE A 45 1.63 2.04 -0.87
C PHE A 45 2.84 2.69 -1.54
N PHE A 46 3.86 3.06 -0.77
CA PHE A 46 5.08 3.65 -1.32
C PHE A 46 5.91 2.66 -2.13
N ALA A 47 5.99 1.40 -1.71
CA ALA A 47 6.64 0.33 -2.48
C ALA A 47 5.92 0.05 -3.80
N GLY A 48 4.59 0.07 -3.83
CA GLY A 48 3.80 -0.10 -5.05
C GLY A 48 4.03 1.04 -6.04
N ILE A 49 4.01 2.29 -5.55
CA ILE A 49 4.27 3.48 -6.37
C ILE A 49 5.70 3.46 -6.94
N SER A 50 6.69 3.11 -6.13
CA SER A 50 8.08 3.03 -6.59
C SER A 50 8.23 1.98 -7.69
N LEU A 51 7.60 0.82 -7.55
CA LEU A 51 7.58 -0.25 -8.56
C LEU A 51 6.95 0.18 -9.90
N ILE A 52 5.90 1.02 -9.85
CA ILE A 52 5.28 1.58 -11.06
C ILE A 52 6.20 2.62 -11.72
N LYS A 53 6.93 3.41 -10.91
CA LYS A 53 7.74 4.55 -11.39
C LYS A 53 9.12 4.13 -11.94
N TYR A 54 9.79 3.13 -11.37
CA TYR A 54 11.17 2.77 -11.71
C TYR A 54 11.35 1.92 -12.97
N ARG A 55 10.28 1.40 -13.59
CA ARG A 55 10.41 0.52 -14.76
C ARG A 55 10.63 1.23 -16.09
N LYS A 56 11.06 2.50 -16.11
CA LYS A 56 11.48 3.17 -17.35
C LYS A 56 12.92 2.78 -17.76
N ASP A 57 13.72 2.24 -16.84
CA ASP A 57 15.15 1.94 -17.08
C ASP A 57 15.49 0.44 -17.18
N THR A 58 14.55 -0.48 -16.95
CA THR A 58 14.81 -1.93 -17.03
C THR A 58 14.26 -2.59 -18.31
N ASP A 59 13.69 -1.82 -19.23
CA ASP A 59 13.51 -2.27 -20.62
C ASP A 59 14.78 -1.90 -21.43
N GLN A 60 15.97 -2.17 -20.85
CA GLN A 60 17.21 -2.28 -21.62
C GLN A 60 17.15 -3.64 -22.33
N VAL A 61 17.30 -3.58 -23.66
CA VAL A 61 17.38 -4.68 -24.65
C VAL A 61 18.09 -5.94 -24.14
#